data_AF-A0A0F2NDF1-F1
#
_entry.id   AF-A0A0F2NDF1-F1
#
_cell.length_a   1.000
_cell.length_b   1.000
_cell.length_c   1.000
_cell.angle_alpha   90.00
_cell.angle_beta   90.00
_cell.angle_gamma   90.00
#
_symmetry.space_group_name_H-M   'P 1'
#
loop_
_entity.id
_entity.type
_entity.pdbx_description
1 polymer ?
#
loop_
_entity_poly.entity_id
_entity_poly.type
_entity_poly.pdbx_seq_one_letter_code
_entity_poly.pdbx_strand_id
1 'polypeptide(L)'
;MTIGKNGLFIPGPLVLSKLRDHFRQTYMLNETQIETMLASSSQSLEHALSSAGEILKEPEDNERLVAFFHGLKGLLLNMGETEWATYIKAIENKLAAGGRIDYATVIGIIEGGLGEILSYNGGDGAKSGFSQNVSPEKSR
;
A
#
# COMPACT_ATOMS: atom_id res chain seq x y z
N MET A 1 1.97 20.95 2.94
CA MET A 1 1.65 20.52 1.56
C MET A 1 2.86 20.82 0.70
N THR A 2 3.28 19.85 -0.12
CA THR A 2 4.54 19.95 -0.89
C THR A 2 4.27 19.60 -2.34
N ILE A 3 4.75 20.44 -3.26
CA ILE A 3 4.74 20.15 -4.70
C ILE A 3 6.07 19.45 -5.03
N GLY A 4 5.98 18.25 -5.60
CA GLY A 4 7.15 17.51 -6.05
C GLY A 4 7.81 18.15 -7.28
N LYS A 5 9.08 17.82 -7.52
CA LYS A 5 9.81 18.26 -8.74
C LYS A 5 9.13 17.79 -10.04
N ASN A 6 8.27 16.79 -9.95
CA ASN A 6 7.42 16.27 -11.03
C ASN A 6 6.16 17.12 -11.30
N GLY A 7 5.96 18.21 -10.55
CA GLY A 7 4.78 19.10 -10.62
C GLY A 7 3.51 18.47 -10.03
N LEU A 8 3.63 17.37 -9.29
CA LEU A 8 2.51 16.70 -8.64
C LEU A 8 2.40 17.11 -7.18
N PHE A 9 1.17 17.14 -6.70
CA PHE A 9 0.88 17.33 -5.28
C PHE A 9 1.25 16.07 -4.50
N ILE A 10 2.16 16.18 -3.54
CA ILE A 10 2.55 15.07 -2.66
C ILE A 10 1.65 15.12 -1.42
N PRO A 11 0.87 14.06 -1.14
CA PRO A 11 0.05 13.97 0.07
C PRO A 11 0.89 13.99 1.36
N GLY A 12 0.22 14.24 2.48
CA GLY A 12 0.85 14.06 3.79
C GLY A 12 1.16 12.57 4.05
N PRO A 13 2.06 12.27 5.00
CA PRO A 13 2.30 10.90 5.42
C PRO A 13 1.01 10.19 5.81
N LEU A 14 0.90 8.93 5.41
CA LEU A 14 -0.15 8.04 5.88
C LEU A 14 0.14 7.67 7.33
N VAL A 15 -0.82 7.94 8.20
CA VAL A 15 -0.72 7.66 9.64
C VAL A 15 -1.64 6.51 10.03
N LEU A 16 -1.17 5.61 10.92
CA LEU A 16 -1.91 4.41 11.32
C LEU A 16 -3.28 4.73 11.92
N SER A 17 -3.39 5.83 12.66
CA SER A 17 -4.65 6.24 13.30
C SER A 17 -5.77 6.49 12.29
N LYS A 18 -5.46 7.15 11.17
CA LYS A 18 -6.43 7.38 10.09
C LYS A 18 -6.92 6.07 9.48
N LEU A 19 -6.00 5.13 9.25
CA LEU A 19 -6.33 3.83 8.68
C LEU A 19 -7.18 2.99 9.64
N ARG A 20 -6.85 3.02 10.95
CA ARG A 20 -7.70 2.41 12.00
C ARG A 20 -9.09 3.00 12.00
N ASP A 21 -9.20 4.32 11.95
CA ASP A 21 -10.50 5.01 11.95
C ASP A 21 -11.31 4.66 10.70
N HIS A 22 -10.68 4.59 9.53
CA HIS A 22 -11.32 4.14 8.30
C HIS A 22 -11.88 2.72 8.46
N PHE A 23 -11.06 1.76 8.91
CA PHE A 23 -11.52 0.38 9.09
C PHE A 23 -12.65 0.26 10.12
N ARG A 24 -12.57 1.01 11.22
CA ARG A 24 -13.62 1.05 12.24
C ARG A 24 -14.93 1.61 11.68
N GLN A 25 -14.88 2.72 10.95
CA GLN A 25 -16.08 3.43 10.48
C GLN A 25 -16.71 2.78 9.25
N THR A 26 -15.91 2.33 8.29
CA THR A 26 -16.39 1.80 7.01
C THR A 26 -16.84 0.36 7.12
N TYR A 27 -16.15 -0.46 7.93
CA TYR A 27 -16.39 -1.90 8.02
C TYR A 27 -16.94 -2.35 9.38
N MET A 28 -17.14 -1.42 10.34
CA MET A 28 -17.66 -1.70 11.68
C MET A 28 -16.87 -2.80 12.42
N LEU A 29 -15.56 -2.83 12.23
CA LEU A 29 -14.67 -3.84 12.78
C LEU A 29 -14.33 -3.57 14.25
N ASN A 30 -14.09 -4.64 15.00
CA ASN A 30 -13.50 -4.56 16.35
C ASN A 30 -11.97 -4.41 16.28
N GLU A 31 -11.33 -4.14 17.42
CA GLU A 31 -9.88 -3.92 17.49
C GLU A 31 -9.06 -5.08 16.92
N THR A 32 -9.41 -6.34 17.24
CA THR A 32 -8.69 -7.52 16.71
C THR A 32 -8.78 -7.60 15.18
N GLN A 33 -9.95 -7.32 14.62
CA GLN A 33 -10.16 -7.31 13.17
C GLN A 33 -9.42 -6.15 12.51
N ILE A 34 -9.39 -4.97 13.14
CA ILE A 34 -8.64 -3.80 12.67
C ILE A 34 -7.15 -4.12 12.62
N GLU A 35 -6.58 -4.69 13.68
CA GLU A 35 -5.15 -5.03 13.72
C GLU A 35 -4.78 -6.10 12.68
N THR A 36 -5.70 -7.03 12.38
CA THR A 36 -5.56 -8.01 11.29
C THR A 36 -5.56 -7.33 9.93
N MET A 37 -6.48 -6.38 9.70
CA MET A 37 -6.56 -5.61 8.46
C MET A 37 -5.33 -4.74 8.25
N LEU A 38 -4.80 -4.12 9.32
CA LEU A 38 -3.55 -3.36 9.27
C LEU A 38 -2.37 -4.25 8.88
N ALA A 39 -2.26 -5.45 9.46
CA ALA A 39 -1.19 -6.38 9.15
C ALA A 39 -1.26 -6.84 7.69
N SER A 40 -2.47 -7.17 7.22
CA SER A 40 -2.70 -7.56 5.83
C SER A 40 -2.41 -6.41 4.86
N SER A 41 -2.75 -5.17 5.24
CA SER A 41 -2.47 -3.97 4.44
C SER A 41 -0.98 -3.70 4.32
N SER A 42 -0.25 -3.79 5.44
CA SER A 42 1.22 -3.71 5.48
C SER A 42 1.86 -4.72 4.53
N GLN A 43 1.52 -6.01 4.69
CA GLN A 43 2.06 -7.09 3.86
C GLN A 43 1.73 -6.91 2.36
N SER A 44 0.53 -6.41 2.05
CA SER A 44 0.11 -6.17 0.67
C SER A 44 0.91 -5.03 0.03
N LEU A 45 1.17 -3.96 0.77
CA LEU A 45 2.00 -2.84 0.32
C LEU A 45 3.46 -3.25 0.16
N GLU A 46 4.02 -4.00 1.13
CA GLU A 46 5.39 -4.52 1.05
C GLU A 46 5.58 -5.39 -0.21
N HIS A 47 4.65 -6.32 -0.45
CA HIS A 47 4.69 -7.18 -1.62
C HIS A 47 4.55 -6.39 -2.95
N ALA A 48 3.68 -5.37 -2.97
CA ALA A 48 3.58 -4.51 -4.15
C ALA A 48 4.90 -3.78 -4.42
N LEU A 49 5.49 -3.17 -3.39
CA LEU A 49 6.71 -2.35 -3.51
C LEU A 49 7.99 -3.17 -3.69
N SER A 50 8.05 -4.43 -3.24
CA SER A 50 9.23 -5.28 -3.44
C SER A 50 9.54 -5.53 -4.92
N SER A 51 8.54 -5.40 -5.79
CA SER A 51 8.70 -5.53 -7.24
C SER A 51 9.22 -4.25 -7.93
N ALA A 52 9.17 -3.11 -7.25
CA ALA A 52 9.43 -1.80 -7.86
C ALA A 52 10.86 -1.66 -8.39
N GLY A 53 11.85 -2.18 -7.65
CA GLY A 53 13.26 -2.14 -8.05
C GLY A 53 13.56 -2.89 -9.34
N GLU A 54 12.92 -4.04 -9.57
CA GLU A 54 13.10 -4.80 -10.81
C GLU A 54 12.39 -4.13 -12.00
N ILE A 55 11.21 -3.54 -11.77
CA ILE A 55 10.48 -2.80 -12.81
C ILE A 55 11.29 -1.58 -13.28
N LEU A 56 12.00 -0.90 -12.37
CA LEU A 56 12.84 0.26 -12.72
C LEU A 56 14.11 -0.08 -13.50
N LYS A 57 14.59 -1.33 -13.47
CA LYS A 57 15.78 -1.77 -14.24
C LYS A 57 15.48 -1.90 -15.74
N GLU A 58 14.20 -2.03 -16.11
CA GLU A 58 13.74 -2.16 -17.49
C GLU A 58 12.87 -0.94 -17.86
N PRO A 59 13.47 0.26 -17.99
CA PRO A 59 12.75 1.53 -18.12
C PRO A 59 11.92 1.69 -19.40
N GLU A 60 11.97 0.72 -20.32
CA GLU A 60 11.15 0.70 -21.53
C GLU A 60 9.84 -0.09 -21.35
N ASP A 61 9.70 -0.85 -20.27
CA ASP A 61 8.48 -1.62 -19.97
C ASP A 61 7.43 -0.75 -19.27
N ASN A 62 6.84 0.16 -20.06
CA ASN A 62 5.75 1.02 -19.64
C ASN A 62 4.53 0.21 -19.18
N GLU A 63 4.30 -1.00 -19.72
CA GLU A 63 3.17 -1.83 -19.34
C GLU A 63 3.30 -2.34 -17.90
N ARG A 64 4.49 -2.82 -17.51
CA ARG A 64 4.77 -3.22 -16.12
C ARG A 64 4.67 -2.04 -15.15
N LEU A 65 5.17 -0.86 -15.53
CA LEU A 65 5.02 0.35 -14.72
C LEU A 65 3.55 0.76 -14.55
N VAL A 66 2.76 0.74 -15.62
CA VAL A 66 1.31 1.03 -15.55
C VAL A 66 0.62 0.03 -14.62
N ALA A 67 0.87 -1.27 -14.78
CA ALA A 67 0.27 -2.31 -13.95
C ALA A 67 0.63 -2.16 -12.48
N PHE A 68 1.89 -1.82 -12.18
CA PHE A 68 2.36 -1.56 -10.81
C PHE A 68 1.63 -0.37 -10.16
N PHE A 69 1.59 0.79 -10.82
CA PHE A 69 0.88 1.95 -10.27
C PHE A 69 -0.62 1.71 -10.17
N HIS A 70 -1.22 0.97 -11.12
CA HIS A 70 -2.62 0.59 -11.06
C HIS A 70 -2.95 -0.28 -9.84
N GLY A 71 -2.14 -1.31 -9.60
CA GLY A 71 -2.28 -2.18 -8.43
C GLY A 71 -2.13 -1.40 -7.12
N LEU A 72 -1.11 -0.55 -7.03
CA LEU A 72 -0.85 0.27 -5.84
C LEU A 72 -2.02 1.24 -5.55
N LYS A 73 -2.57 1.88 -6.58
CA LYS A 73 -3.77 2.72 -6.45
C LYS A 73 -4.95 1.93 -5.90
N GLY A 74 -5.18 0.71 -6.39
CA GLY A 74 -6.24 -0.16 -5.89
C GLY A 74 -6.09 -0.49 -4.41
N LEU A 75 -4.88 -0.84 -3.97
CA LEU A 75 -4.57 -1.07 -2.56
C LEU A 75 -4.88 0.16 -1.69
N LEU A 76 -4.43 1.34 -2.14
CA LEU A 76 -4.66 2.59 -1.41
C LEU A 76 -6.15 2.94 -1.29
N LEU A 77 -6.95 2.69 -2.32
CA LEU A 77 -8.40 2.87 -2.25
C LEU A 77 -9.07 1.92 -1.28
N ASN A 78 -8.64 0.66 -1.21
CA ASN A 78 -9.15 -0.32 -0.24
C ASN A 78 -8.81 0.05 1.21
N MET A 79 -7.79 0.88 1.41
CA MET A 79 -7.39 1.44 2.70
C MET A 79 -8.05 2.79 3.00
N GLY A 80 -8.90 3.31 2.12
CA GLY A 80 -9.54 4.63 2.29
C GLY A 80 -8.63 5.82 1.96
N GLU A 81 -7.41 5.57 1.45
CA GLU A 81 -6.38 6.58 1.24
C GLU A 81 -6.51 7.28 -0.12
N THR A 82 -7.55 8.11 -0.20
CA THR A 82 -7.96 8.79 -1.45
C THR A 82 -6.91 9.79 -1.95
N GLU A 83 -6.20 10.48 -1.06
CA GLU A 83 -5.17 11.46 -1.46
C GLU A 83 -3.97 10.76 -2.11
N TRP A 84 -3.49 9.67 -1.50
CA TRP A 84 -2.43 8.83 -2.09
C TRP A 84 -2.88 8.16 -3.38
N ALA A 85 -4.09 7.60 -3.43
CA ALA A 85 -4.64 7.05 -4.67
C ALA A 85 -4.73 8.10 -5.79
N THR A 86 -5.03 9.36 -5.45
CA THR A 86 -5.05 10.47 -6.40
C THR A 86 -3.65 10.83 -6.91
N TYR A 87 -2.65 10.83 -6.02
CA TYR A 87 -1.25 11.01 -6.41
C TYR A 87 -0.79 9.92 -7.39
N ILE A 88 -1.09 8.66 -7.09
CA ILE A 88 -0.77 7.53 -7.99
C ILE A 88 -1.49 7.65 -9.33
N LYS A 89 -2.77 8.05 -9.33
CA LYS A 89 -3.51 8.31 -10.57
C LYS A 89 -2.87 9.41 -11.43
N ALA A 90 -2.33 10.46 -10.81
CA ALA A 90 -1.65 11.52 -11.53
C ALA A 90 -0.34 11.02 -12.19
N ILE A 91 0.35 10.07 -11.56
CA ILE A 91 1.52 9.38 -12.11
C ILE A 91 1.12 8.52 -13.31
N GLU A 92 0.08 7.70 -13.18
CA GLU A 92 -0.47 6.89 -14.29
C GLU A 92 -0.81 7.76 -15.50
N ASN A 93 -1.50 8.89 -15.28
CA ASN A 93 -1.87 9.82 -16.35
C ASN A 93 -0.65 10.41 -17.06
N LYS A 94 0.41 10.76 -16.30
CA LYS A 94 1.67 11.25 -16.89
C LYS A 94 2.36 10.17 -17.71
N LEU A 95 2.43 8.94 -17.20
CA LEU A 95 3.00 7.79 -17.89
C LEU A 95 2.24 7.49 -19.20
N ALA A 96 0.90 7.46 -19.15
CA ALA A 96 0.05 7.23 -20.33
C ALA A 96 0.18 8.34 -21.40
N ALA A 97 0.46 9.58 -20.98
CA ALA A 97 0.72 10.70 -21.89
C ALA A 97 2.17 10.71 -22.47
N GLY A 98 2.98 9.70 -22.17
CA GLY A 98 4.40 9.65 -22.57
C GLY A 98 5.29 10.66 -21.83
N GLY A 99 4.80 11.20 -20.71
CA GLY A 99 5.54 12.13 -19.87
C GLY A 99 6.69 11.43 -19.16
N ARG A 100 7.90 11.99 -19.26
CA ARG A 100 9.07 11.49 -18.53
C ARG A 100 9.06 12.05 -17.11
N ILE A 101 8.94 11.16 -16.13
CA ILE A 101 9.12 11.46 -14.71
C ILE A 101 10.19 10.53 -14.14
N ASP A 102 10.90 10.99 -13.13
CA ASP A 102 11.83 10.16 -12.39
C ASP A 102 11.05 9.19 -11.49
N TYR A 103 10.82 7.98 -12.00
CA TYR A 103 10.06 6.95 -11.30
C TYR A 103 10.75 6.44 -10.04
N ALA A 104 12.08 6.47 -9.97
CA ALA A 104 12.81 6.12 -8.76
C ALA A 104 12.54 7.13 -7.64
N THR A 105 12.57 8.42 -7.97
CA THR A 105 12.16 9.48 -7.02
C THR A 105 10.68 9.33 -6.61
N VAL A 106 9.80 8.98 -7.56
CA VAL A 106 8.37 8.74 -7.25
C VAL A 106 8.18 7.60 -6.28
N ILE A 107 8.86 6.47 -6.48
CA ILE A 107 8.79 5.31 -5.58
C ILE A 107 9.32 5.67 -4.20
N GLY A 108 10.45 6.39 -4.11
CA GLY A 108 10.96 6.86 -2.81
C GLY A 108 10.00 7.79 -2.06
N ILE A 109 9.24 8.63 -2.79
CA ILE A 109 8.17 9.46 -2.18
C ILE A 109 7.05 8.58 -1.62
N ILE A 110 6.66 7.54 -2.36
CA ILE A 110 5.61 6.60 -1.93
C ILE A 110 6.08 5.83 -0.69
N GLU A 111 7.28 5.24 -0.72
CA GLU A 111 7.86 4.51 0.42
C GLU A 111 7.96 5.39 1.67
N GLY A 112 8.45 6.62 1.52
CA GLY A 112 8.53 7.57 2.64
C GLY A 112 7.16 7.99 3.16
N GLY A 113 6.18 8.15 2.27
CA GLY A 113 4.82 8.53 2.62
C GLY A 113 4.01 7.43 3.30
N LEU A 114 4.27 6.17 2.95
CA LEU A 114 3.59 4.97 3.49
C LEU A 114 4.38 4.29 4.61
N GLY A 115 5.54 4.84 5.00
CA GLY A 115 6.52 4.20 5.88
C GLY A 115 5.97 3.72 7.22
N GLU A 116 4.99 4.41 7.80
CA GLU A 116 4.36 4.00 9.06
C GLU A 116 3.58 2.68 8.91
N ILE A 117 2.85 2.50 7.80
CA ILE A 117 2.12 1.25 7.53
C ILE A 117 3.09 0.14 7.11
N LEU A 118 4.07 0.46 6.28
CA LEU A 118 5.10 -0.51 5.86
C LEU A 118 5.88 -1.07 7.04
N SER A 119 6.06 -0.27 8.10
CA SER A 119 6.75 -0.73 9.31
C SER A 119 5.84 -1.44 10.31
N TYR A 120 4.55 -1.61 10.00
CA TYR A 120 3.59 -2.21 10.91
C TYR A 120 3.74 -3.73 10.96
N ASN A 121 4.10 -4.24 12.13
CA ASN A 121 4.41 -5.66 12.40
C ASN A 121 3.37 -6.37 13.29
N GLY A 122 2.16 -5.81 13.38
CA GLY A 122 1.10 -6.28 14.27
C GLY A 122 1.25 -5.67 15.66
N GLY A 123 0.25 -4.90 16.12
CA GLY A 123 0.18 -4.48 17.52
C GLY A 123 0.07 -5.69 18.46
N ASP A 124 0.14 -5.45 19.77
CA ASP A 124 0.11 -6.50 20.81
C ASP A 124 -1.09 -7.47 20.72
N GLY A 125 -2.13 -7.14 19.94
CA GLY A 125 -3.29 -7.99 19.64
C GLY A 125 -3.13 -9.01 18.50
N ALA A 126 -2.08 -8.93 17.66
CA ALA A 126 -1.90 -9.83 16.51
C ALA A 126 -1.37 -11.23 16.88
N LYS A 127 -0.91 -11.43 18.13
CA LYS A 127 -0.27 -12.70 18.56
C LYS A 127 -1.22 -13.79 19.06
N SER A 128 -2.54 -13.59 19.10
CA SER A 128 -3.46 -14.56 19.75
C SER A 128 -4.57 -15.14 18.86
N GLY A 129 -4.34 -15.30 17.55
CA GLY A 129 -5.44 -15.65 16.62
C GLY A 129 -5.36 -17.00 15.89
N PHE A 130 -4.22 -17.68 15.82
CA PHE A 130 -4.11 -18.89 14.97
C PHE A 130 -3.20 -19.95 15.60
N SER A 131 -3.68 -20.59 16.67
CA SER A 131 -3.15 -21.89 17.09
C SER A 131 -3.85 -22.97 16.27
N GLN A 132 -3.21 -23.40 15.18
CA GLN A 132 -3.63 -24.59 14.44
C GLN A 132 -3.38 -25.84 15.31
N ASN A 133 -4.39 -26.26 16.08
CA ASN A 133 -4.50 -27.64 16.54
C ASN A 133 -5.60 -28.30 15.73
N VAL A 134 -5.25 -28.77 14.53
CA VAL A 134 -6.07 -29.75 13.81
C VAL A 134 -5.36 -31.09 13.96
N SER A 135 -5.74 -31.85 14.98
CA SER A 135 -5.39 -33.27 15.08
C SER A 135 -6.07 -34.02 13.93
N PRO A 136 -5.35 -34.83 13.15
CA PRO A 136 -5.99 -35.67 12.14
C PRO A 136 -6.77 -36.79 12.84
N GLU A 137 -8.09 -36.80 12.67
CA GLU A 137 -8.93 -37.96 12.98
C GLU A 137 -8.44 -39.16 12.18
N LYS A 138 -8.02 -40.21 12.89
CA LYS A 138 -7.83 -41.54 12.32
C LYS A 138 -9.21 -42.15 12.07
N SER A 139 -9.63 -42.19 10.81
CA SER A 139 -10.73 -43.05 10.38
C SER A 139 -10.26 -44.50 10.30
N ARG A 140 -11.07 -45.38 10.91
CA ARG A 140 -10.94 -46.84 10.96
C ARG A 140 -11.22 -47.49 9.61
#